data_AF-A0A1V0QZ92-F1
#
_entry.id   AF-A0A1V0QZ92-F1
#
_cell.length_a   1.000
_cell.length_b   1.000
_cell.length_c   1.000
_cell.angle_alpha   90.00
_cell.angle_beta   90.00
_cell.angle_gamma   90.00
#
_symmetry.space_group_name_H-M   'P 1'
#
loop_
_entity.id
_entity.type
_entity.pdbx_description
1 polymer ?
#
loop_
_entity_poly.entity_id
_entity_poly.type
_entity_poly.pdbx_seq_one_letter_code
_entity_poly.pdbx_strand_id
1 'polypeptide(L)'
;MTDHPDGECARARVRCSGCGLSVPIVTMYGGPMADCRLCCFAWAVHHDPHLCWLRSNHFDADVEEALAARVLDLVPRLIAARLVLGEIADAL
;
A
#
# COMPACT_ATOMS: atom_id res chain seq x y z
N MET A 1 21.56 15.59 10.78
CA MET A 1 20.39 16.34 10.30
C MET A 1 19.54 15.33 9.56
N THR A 2 18.54 14.78 10.25
CA THR A 2 17.68 13.70 9.74
C THR A 2 16.52 14.33 8.99
N ASP A 3 16.73 14.58 7.70
CA ASP A 3 15.80 15.30 6.81
C ASP A 3 14.60 14.45 6.35
N HIS A 4 13.95 13.64 7.19
CA HIS A 4 12.79 12.85 6.72
C HIS A 4 11.65 12.70 7.72
N PRO A 5 10.74 13.70 7.81
CA PRO A 5 9.46 13.55 8.48
C PRO A 5 8.40 12.99 7.50
N ASP A 6 7.64 12.01 7.96
CA ASP A 6 6.23 11.79 7.62
C ASP A 6 5.83 11.62 6.14
N GLY A 7 6.16 10.46 5.55
CA GLY A 7 5.39 9.95 4.41
C GLY A 7 5.49 10.75 3.11
N GLU A 8 6.64 11.39 2.85
CA GLU A 8 6.89 12.14 1.62
C GLU A 8 6.76 11.29 0.34
N CYS A 9 6.80 9.96 0.44
CA CYS A 9 6.47 9.04 -0.66
C CYS A 9 5.10 9.30 -1.31
N ALA A 10 4.17 9.92 -0.58
CA ALA A 10 2.85 10.25 -1.08
C ALA A 10 2.78 11.58 -1.85
N ARG A 11 3.85 12.38 -1.85
CA ARG A 11 3.91 13.62 -2.63
C ARG A 11 4.47 13.30 -4.02
N ALA A 12 3.92 13.92 -5.07
CA ALA A 12 4.50 13.80 -6.41
C ALA A 12 5.90 14.44 -6.51
N ARG A 13 6.27 15.29 -5.55
CA ARG A 13 7.52 16.06 -5.52
C ARG A 13 8.02 16.30 -4.10
N VAL A 14 9.33 16.42 -3.94
CA VAL A 14 10.03 16.78 -2.69
C VAL A 14 11.00 17.93 -2.95
N ARG A 15 11.40 18.70 -1.92
CA ARG A 15 12.46 19.72 -2.08
C ARG A 15 13.83 19.07 -1.96
N CYS A 16 14.74 19.42 -2.88
CA CYS A 16 16.14 19.01 -2.80
C CYS A 16 16.85 19.75 -1.68
N SER A 17 17.55 19.03 -0.79
CA SER A 17 18.35 19.63 0.29
C SER A 17 19.57 20.39 -0.22
N GLY A 18 20.11 20.03 -1.39
CA GLY A 18 21.28 20.69 -1.98
C GLY A 18 20.97 22.04 -2.66
N CYS A 19 19.92 22.10 -3.48
CA CYS A 19 19.60 23.29 -4.28
C CYS A 19 18.22 23.91 -4.00
N GLY A 20 17.41 23.33 -3.11
CA GLY A 20 16.09 23.82 -2.73
C GLY A 20 14.98 23.63 -3.77
N LEU A 21 15.29 23.17 -4.98
CA LEU A 21 14.32 22.97 -6.05
C LEU A 21 13.36 21.81 -5.77
N SER A 22 12.14 21.93 -6.29
CA SER A 22 11.15 20.86 -6.26
C SER A 22 11.48 19.81 -7.32
N VAL A 23 11.73 18.58 -6.88
CA VAL A 23 12.09 17.45 -7.73
C VAL A 23 11.00 16.40 -7.71
N PRO A 24 10.70 15.75 -8.85
CA PRO A 24 9.73 14.67 -8.89
C PRO A 24 10.21 13.44 -8.10
N ILE A 25 9.27 12.74 -7.49
CA ILE A 25 9.50 11.41 -6.93
C ILE A 25 9.13 10.39 -8.00
N VAL A 26 10.05 9.48 -8.30
CA VAL A 26 9.89 8.42 -9.30
C VAL A 26 10.22 7.06 -8.68
N THR A 27 9.69 5.99 -9.23
CA THR A 27 10.04 4.64 -8.79
C THR A 27 11.32 4.18 -9.48
N MET A 28 12.38 3.92 -8.71
CA MET A 28 13.64 3.35 -9.19
C MET A 28 14.18 2.36 -8.16
N TYR A 29 14.90 1.32 -8.61
CA TYR A 29 15.54 0.32 -7.73
C TYR A 29 14.60 -0.34 -6.71
N GLY A 30 13.32 -0.51 -7.07
CA GLY A 30 12.32 -1.14 -6.20
C GLY A 30 11.65 -0.21 -5.17
N GLY A 31 11.87 1.11 -5.22
CA GLY A 31 11.24 2.06 -4.30
C GLY A 31 11.14 3.49 -4.82
N PRO A 32 10.47 4.39 -4.06
CA PRO A 32 10.38 5.81 -4.39
C PRO A 32 11.71 6.52 -4.16
N MET A 33 12.19 7.20 -5.19
CA MET A 33 13.46 7.91 -5.24
C MET A 33 13.23 9.34 -5.73
N ALA A 34 14.00 10.28 -5.22
CA ALA A 34 14.08 11.63 -5.75
C ALA A 34 15.45 11.82 -6.41
N ASP A 35 15.45 12.40 -7.62
CA ASP A 35 16.67 12.65 -8.40
C ASP A 35 16.67 14.10 -8.89
N CYS A 36 17.59 14.90 -8.33
CA CYS A 36 17.77 16.29 -8.71
C CYS A 36 18.78 16.41 -9.86
N ARG A 37 18.29 16.62 -11.08
CA ARG A 37 19.14 16.80 -12.26
C ARG A 37 20.02 18.05 -12.25
N LEU A 38 19.75 19.02 -11.38
CA LEU A 38 20.56 20.25 -11.31
C LEU A 38 21.84 20.04 -10.48
N CYS A 39 21.71 19.50 -9.27
CA CYS A 39 22.85 19.26 -8.38
C CYS A 39 23.33 17.80 -8.38
N CYS A 40 22.73 16.95 -9.22
CA CYS A 40 22.99 15.52 -9.35
C CYS A 40 22.86 14.74 -8.03
N PHE A 41 22.05 15.25 -7.11
CA PHE A 41 21.78 14.60 -5.83
C PHE A 41 20.58 13.66 -5.96
N ALA A 42 20.76 12.40 -5.60
CA ALA A 42 19.71 11.39 -5.60
C ALA A 42 19.61 10.71 -4.24
N TRP A 43 18.38 10.47 -3.76
CA TRP A 43 18.14 9.86 -2.47
C TRP A 43 16.86 9.04 -2.45
N ALA A 44 16.85 8.02 -1.60
CA ALA A 44 15.64 7.28 -1.28
C ALA A 44 14.71 8.18 -0.47
N VAL A 45 13.46 8.29 -0.92
CA VAL A 45 12.44 9.01 -0.14
C VAL A 45 11.87 8.03 0.86
N HIS A 46 11.84 8.43 2.14
CA HIS A 46 11.21 7.59 3.15
C HIS A 46 9.74 7.37 2.77
N HIS A 47 9.37 6.09 2.67
CA HIS A 47 8.01 5.67 2.45
C HIS A 47 7.52 4.88 3.66
N ASP A 48 6.30 5.17 4.08
CA ASP A 48 5.53 4.25 4.92
C ASP A 48 4.90 3.23 3.96
N PRO A 49 5.32 1.94 4.01
CA PRO A 49 4.83 0.92 3.10
C PRO A 49 3.32 0.75 3.14
N HIS A 50 2.70 0.91 4.31
CA HIS A 50 1.26 0.76 4.50
C HIS A 50 0.51 1.94 3.89
N LEU A 51 0.93 3.18 4.15
CA LEU A 51 0.31 4.37 3.55
C LEU A 51 0.53 4.47 2.04
N CYS A 52 1.71 4.07 1.55
CA CYS A 52 1.99 4.05 0.12
C CYS A 52 1.20 2.91 -0.58
N TRP A 53 1.03 1.75 0.05
CA TRP A 53 0.15 0.66 -0.43
C TRP A 53 -1.34 1.08 -0.48
N LEU A 54 -1.84 1.75 0.57
CA LEU A 54 -3.22 2.27 0.63
C LEU A 54 -3.55 3.31 -0.44
N ARG A 55 -2.57 4.11 -0.88
CA ARG A 55 -2.78 5.15 -1.90
C ARG A 55 -2.59 4.65 -3.33
N SER A 56 -1.65 3.70 -3.52
CA SER A 56 -1.33 3.14 -4.84
C SER A 56 -2.37 2.12 -5.29
N ASN A 57 -2.92 1.38 -4.33
CA ASN A 57 -4.16 0.65 -4.57
C ASN A 57 -5.29 1.64 -4.38
N HIS A 58 -5.88 2.11 -5.49
CA HIS A 58 -7.20 2.75 -5.46
C HIS A 58 -8.22 1.69 -5.04
N PHE A 59 -8.28 1.43 -3.74
CA PHE A 59 -9.39 0.73 -3.14
C PHE A 59 -10.54 1.71 -3.07
N ASP A 60 -11.55 1.46 -3.90
CA ASP A 60 -12.85 2.08 -3.71
C ASP A 60 -13.37 1.60 -2.35
N ALA A 61 -13.44 2.52 -1.39
CA ALA A 61 -13.78 2.21 -0.01
C ALA A 61 -15.16 1.52 0.08
N ASP A 62 -16.09 1.90 -0.81
CA ASP A 62 -17.43 1.32 -0.87
C ASP A 62 -17.37 -0.13 -1.40
N VAL A 63 -16.45 -0.43 -2.33
CA VAL A 63 -16.24 -1.78 -2.86
C VAL A 63 -15.60 -2.69 -1.83
N GLU A 64 -14.60 -2.19 -1.07
CA GLU A 64 -13.95 -2.96 0.00
C GLU A 64 -14.91 -3.22 1.16
N GLU A 65 -15.71 -2.23 1.57
CA GLU A 65 -16.72 -2.42 2.61
C GLU A 65 -17.78 -3.43 2.16
N ALA A 66 -18.24 -3.36 0.90
CA ALA A 66 -19.16 -4.33 0.33
C ALA A 66 -18.54 -5.74 0.22
N LEU A 67 -17.26 -5.85 -0.14
CA LEU A 67 -16.55 -7.13 -0.19
C LEU A 67 -16.39 -7.72 1.22
N ALA A 68 -15.96 -6.92 2.19
CA ALA A 68 -15.82 -7.33 3.58
C ALA A 68 -17.15 -7.79 4.16
N ALA A 69 -18.24 -7.05 3.95
CA ALA A 69 -19.58 -7.45 4.37
C ALA A 69 -20.00 -8.78 3.75
N ARG A 70 -19.69 -8.99 2.46
CA ARG A 70 -20.03 -10.23 1.74
C ARG A 70 -19.19 -11.42 2.21
N VAL A 71 -17.92 -11.21 2.52
CA VAL A 71 -17.08 -12.25 3.15
C VAL A 71 -17.65 -12.64 4.52
N LEU A 72 -18.00 -11.65 5.36
CA LEU A 72 -18.56 -11.90 6.68
C LEU A 72 -19.91 -12.65 6.64
N ASP A 73 -20.78 -12.36 5.67
CA ASP A 73 -22.03 -13.13 5.45
C ASP A 73 -21.77 -14.58 4.98
N LEU A 74 -20.73 -14.80 4.17
CA LEU A 74 -20.42 -16.12 3.62
C LEU A 74 -19.71 -17.04 4.61
N VAL A 75 -18.92 -16.51 5.54
CA VAL A 75 -18.11 -17.29 6.48
C VAL A 75 -18.95 -18.31 7.29
N PRO A 76 -20.07 -17.94 7.94
CA PRO A 76 -20.90 -18.90 8.67
C PRO A 76 -21.44 -20.03 7.77
N ARG A 77 -21.80 -19.72 6.52
CA ARG A 77 -22.33 -20.70 5.57
C ARG A 77 -21.26 -21.70 5.14
N LEU A 78 -20.04 -21.23 4.92
CA LEU A 78 -18.90 -22.08 4.60
C LEU A 78 -18.53 -22.99 5.77
N ILE A 79 -18.57 -22.48 7.01
CA ILE A 79 -18.35 -23.28 8.23
C ILE A 79 -19.44 -24.37 8.33
N ALA A 80 -20.71 -24.02 8.17
CA ALA A 80 -21.81 -24.98 8.23
C ALA A 80 -21.68 -26.07 7.14
N ALA A 81 -21.37 -25.68 5.90
CA ALA A 81 -21.15 -26.63 4.81
C ALA A 81 -19.98 -27.58 5.11
N ARG A 82 -18.89 -27.09 5.70
CA ARG A 82 -17.73 -27.91 6.09
C ARG A 82 -18.08 -28.97 7.13
N LEU A 83 -18.94 -28.63 8.09
CA LEU A 83 -19.41 -29.56 9.14
C LEU A 83 -20.25 -30.68 8.53
N VAL A 84 -21.25 -30.34 7.70
CA VAL A 84 -22.10 -31.32 7.00
C VAL A 84 -21.26 -32.27 6.13
N LEU A 85 -20.29 -31.73 5.40
CA LEU A 85 -19.38 -32.55 4.61
C LEU A 85 -18.51 -33.47 5.48
N GLY A 86 -18.18 -33.06 6.71
CA GLY A 86 -17.50 -33.90 7.69
C GLY A 86 -18.38 -35.08 8.13
N GLU A 87 -19.64 -34.81 8.49
CA GLU A 87 -20.60 -35.86 8.90
C GLU A 87 -20.84 -36.90 7.79
N ILE A 88 -20.94 -36.45 6.53
CA ILE A 88 -21.08 -37.35 5.38
C ILE A 88 -19.82 -38.21 5.21
N ALA A 89 -18.63 -37.61 5.35
CA ALA A 89 -17.38 -38.34 5.20
C ALA A 89 -17.17 -39.39 6.31
N ASP A 90 -17.60 -39.08 7.54
CA ASP A 90 -17.51 -40.00 8.69
C ASP A 90 -18.54 -41.15 8.61
N ALA A 91 -19.61 -40.98 7.82
CA ALA A 91 -20.68 -41.95 7.64
C ALA A 91 -20.46 -42.93 6.46
N LEU A 92 -19.44 -42.69 5.62
CA LEU A 92 -19.04 -43.53 4.48
C LEU A 92 -17.92 -44.51 4.88
#